data_AF-A0A935QE91-F1
#
_entry.id   AF-A0A935QE91-F1
#
_cell.length_a   1.000
_cell.length_b   1.000
_cell.length_c   1.000
_cell.angle_alpha   90.00
_cell.angle_beta   90.00
_cell.angle_gamma   90.00
#
_symmetry.space_group_name_H-M   'P 1'
#
loop_
_entity.id
_entity.type
_entity.pdbx_description
1 polymer ?
#
loop_
_entity_poly.entity_id
_entity_poly.type
_entity_poly.pdbx_seq_one_letter_code
_entity_poly.pdbx_strand_id
1 'polypeptide(L)'
;MTAVLTVAAGLTAALLLRAAGAPGQARALPHLAHAMWIAAAIILGAVLVRRRAGPRTVIVLLLPFAAAALSWGAMEWRLARRGADGLPADQLVRSTAVSHEALQTLRAVPAGPAKRLAILQPAALHAVQVGDPAADGAYPTLVRTSLAGDLGPILLGPRGATIAWTTDPNRIPPDATVLLDAGSRLLYWGPAPQAFLYLALTEIGLGRAAEAAAVFERGLRRSPPTLSFQFDAGQLPVTPDAVLAGAPAFLAAVDAADLPPTERAALAGAARDLLARCSAGI
;
A
#
# COMPACT_ATOMS: atom_id res chain seq x y z
N MET A 1 -40.74 -12.42 7.06
CA MET A 1 -40.73 -11.02 6.57
C MET A 1 -40.38 -10.01 7.67
N THR A 2 -40.97 -10.11 8.87
CA THR A 2 -40.56 -9.33 10.06
C THR A 2 -39.08 -9.49 10.39
N ALA A 3 -38.54 -10.71 10.35
CA ALA A 3 -37.11 -10.96 10.59
C ALA A 3 -36.17 -10.20 9.63
N VAL A 4 -36.53 -10.06 8.35
CA VAL A 4 -35.70 -9.37 7.34
C VAL A 4 -35.67 -7.86 7.60
N LEU A 5 -36.80 -7.27 7.99
CA LEU A 5 -36.89 -5.86 8.38
C LEU A 5 -36.11 -5.56 9.65
N THR A 6 -36.17 -6.44 10.65
CA THR A 6 -35.41 -6.29 11.91
C THR A 6 -33.91 -6.41 11.66
N VAL A 7 -33.48 -7.33 10.79
CA VAL A 7 -32.07 -7.48 10.40
C VAL A 7 -31.60 -6.25 9.62
N ALA A 8 -32.36 -5.74 8.65
CA ALA A 8 -31.98 -4.56 7.87
C ALA A 8 -31.90 -3.29 8.75
N ALA A 9 -32.87 -3.08 9.64
CA ALA A 9 -32.86 -1.95 10.57
C ALA A 9 -31.71 -2.06 11.58
N GLY A 10 -31.45 -3.27 12.11
CA GLY A 10 -30.32 -3.53 13.01
C GLY A 10 -28.97 -3.30 12.34
N LEU A 11 -28.81 -3.71 11.08
CA LEU A 11 -27.58 -3.49 10.30
C LEU A 11 -27.36 -1.99 10.03
N THR A 12 -28.43 -1.26 9.70
CA THR A 12 -28.39 0.18 9.45
C THR A 12 -28.03 0.95 10.72
N ALA A 13 -28.64 0.61 11.86
CA ALA A 13 -28.33 1.20 13.16
C ALA A 13 -26.90 0.88 13.62
N ALA A 14 -26.43 -0.35 13.40
CA ALA A 14 -25.05 -0.73 13.71
C ALA A 14 -24.03 0.01 12.83
N LEU A 15 -24.31 0.20 11.54
CA LEU A 15 -23.48 0.99 10.64
C LEU A 15 -23.44 2.48 11.03
N LEU A 16 -24.57 3.03 11.46
CA LEU A 16 -24.69 4.40 11.97
C LEU A 16 -23.91 4.62 13.28
N LEU A 17 -24.06 3.71 14.24
CA LEU A 17 -23.35 3.78 15.52
C LEU A 17 -21.83 3.61 15.33
N ARG A 18 -21.43 2.71 14.44
CA ARG A 18 -20.01 2.48 14.13
C ARG A 18 -19.40 3.67 13.37
N ALA A 19 -20.18 4.33 12.53
CA ALA A 19 -19.79 5.57 11.87
C ALA A 19 -19.64 6.76 12.83
N ALA A 20 -20.56 6.89 13.79
CA ALA A 20 -20.51 7.91 14.82
C ALA A 20 -19.34 7.73 15.79
N GLY A 21 -18.75 6.53 15.88
CA GLY A 21 -17.55 6.28 16.69
C GLY A 21 -16.22 6.42 15.95
N ALA A 22 -16.21 6.54 14.62
CA ALA A 22 -14.99 6.44 13.83
C ALA A 22 -14.27 7.79 13.67
N PRO A 23 -12.94 7.88 13.88
CA PRO A 23 -12.18 9.07 13.52
C PRO A 23 -12.28 9.33 12.01
N GLY A 24 -12.70 10.53 11.61
CA GLY A 24 -12.93 10.92 10.20
C GLY A 24 -14.39 11.11 9.76
N GLN A 25 -15.34 11.26 10.71
CA GLN A 25 -16.79 11.38 10.47
C GLN A 25 -17.22 12.26 9.28
N ALA A 26 -16.60 13.43 9.08
CA ALA A 26 -16.98 14.34 8.00
C ALA A 26 -16.80 13.75 6.60
N ARG A 27 -15.92 12.74 6.44
CA ARG A 27 -15.63 12.09 5.16
C ARG A 27 -16.43 10.82 4.93
N ALA A 28 -16.81 10.11 5.99
CA ALA A 28 -17.60 8.88 5.88
C ALA A 28 -19.09 9.17 5.67
N LEU A 29 -19.58 10.33 6.12
CA LEU A 29 -20.99 10.73 6.08
C LEU A 29 -21.66 10.62 4.69
N PRO A 30 -21.04 11.06 3.58
CA PRO A 30 -21.63 10.93 2.25
C PRO A 30 -21.80 9.47 1.81
N HIS A 31 -20.89 8.58 2.25
CA HIS A 31 -20.90 7.17 1.89
C HIS A 31 -21.89 6.36 2.73
N LEU A 32 -22.03 6.71 4.00
CA LEU A 32 -23.01 6.11 4.91
C LEU A 32 -24.43 6.55 4.60
N ALA A 33 -24.61 7.82 4.21
CA ALA A 33 -25.88 8.31 3.69
C ALA A 33 -26.37 7.43 2.52
N HIS A 34 -25.45 6.94 1.70
CA HIS A 34 -25.74 6.06 0.58
C HIS A 34 -26.31 4.69 1.00
N ALA A 35 -25.62 4.01 1.92
CA ALA A 35 -26.09 2.74 2.47
C ALA A 35 -27.42 2.90 3.22
N MET A 36 -27.59 4.02 3.92
CA MET A 36 -28.83 4.37 4.61
C MET A 36 -29.99 4.62 3.65
N TRP A 37 -29.77 5.30 2.52
CA TRP A 37 -30.80 5.54 1.52
C TRP A 37 -31.28 4.23 0.88
N ILE A 38 -30.37 3.31 0.56
CA ILE A 38 -30.71 1.98 0.02
C ILE A 38 -31.49 1.17 1.05
N ALA A 39 -31.03 1.14 2.31
CA ALA A 39 -31.73 0.44 3.38
C ALA A 39 -33.13 1.04 3.63
N ALA A 40 -33.24 2.36 3.67
CA ALA A 40 -34.51 3.06 3.83
C ALA A 40 -35.47 2.78 2.66
N ALA A 41 -34.98 2.76 1.41
CA ALA A 41 -35.79 2.43 0.23
C ALA A 41 -36.31 0.98 0.28
N ILE A 42 -35.48 0.03 0.71
CA ILE A 42 -35.88 -1.38 0.88
C ILE A 42 -36.94 -1.52 1.98
N ILE A 43 -36.74 -0.87 3.14
CA ILE A 43 -37.68 -0.89 4.27
C ILE A 43 -39.02 -0.27 3.84
N LEU A 44 -38.99 0.89 3.18
CA LEU A 44 -40.18 1.58 2.69
C LEU A 44 -40.92 0.76 1.63
N GLY A 45 -40.18 0.11 0.71
CA GLY A 45 -40.69 -0.86 -0.25
C GLY A 45 -41.42 -2.02 0.38
N ALA A 46 -40.80 -2.67 1.38
CA ALA A 46 -41.40 -3.80 2.07
C ALA A 46 -42.67 -3.43 2.84
N VAL A 47 -42.72 -2.23 3.44
CA VAL A 47 -43.91 -1.73 4.16
C VAL A 47 -45.04 -1.39 3.19
N LEU A 48 -44.74 -0.79 2.04
CA LEU A 48 -45.74 -0.36 1.06
C LEU A 48 -46.29 -1.52 0.23
N VAL A 49 -45.48 -2.53 -0.12
CA VAL A 49 -45.96 -3.76 -0.78
C VAL A 49 -46.95 -4.53 0.10
N ARG A 50 -46.80 -4.46 1.43
CA ARG A 50 -47.70 -5.11 2.39
C ARG A 50 -49.08 -4.44 2.48
N ARG A 51 -49.20 -3.17 2.09
CA ARG A 51 -50.47 -2.42 2.03
C ARG A 51 -50.91 -2.31 0.57
N ARG A 52 -51.63 -3.33 0.08
CA ARG A 52 -52.28 -3.46 -1.26
C ARG A 52 -51.83 -2.43 -2.32
N ALA A 53 -51.06 -2.92 -3.28
CA ALA A 53 -50.44 -2.17 -4.35
C ALA A 53 -51.43 -1.29 -5.15
N GLY A 54 -51.33 0.03 -4.94
CA GLY A 54 -51.86 1.05 -5.84
C GLY A 54 -50.76 1.62 -6.74
N PRO A 55 -51.04 2.63 -7.59
CA PRO A 55 -50.06 3.26 -8.49
C PRO A 55 -48.80 3.80 -7.78
N ARG A 56 -48.86 3.99 -6.46
CA ARG A 56 -47.73 4.39 -5.60
C ARG A 56 -46.64 3.31 -5.49
N THR A 57 -46.92 2.04 -5.80
CA THR A 57 -45.91 0.96 -5.79
C THR A 57 -44.84 1.16 -6.86
N VAL A 58 -45.18 1.78 -8.00
CA VAL A 58 -44.23 2.09 -9.08
C VAL A 58 -43.18 3.11 -8.60
N ILE A 59 -43.60 4.16 -7.90
CA ILE A 59 -42.70 5.19 -7.36
C ILE A 59 -41.67 4.58 -6.40
N VAL A 60 -42.12 3.64 -5.58
CA VAL A 60 -41.27 2.97 -4.59
C VAL A 60 -40.30 1.98 -5.24
N LEU A 61 -40.73 1.32 -6.32
CA LEU A 61 -39.85 0.48 -7.13
C LEU A 61 -38.80 1.31 -7.91
N LEU A 62 -39.11 2.57 -8.27
CA LEU A 62 -38.18 3.46 -8.98
C LEU A 62 -37.14 4.11 -8.05
N LEU A 63 -37.43 4.27 -6.76
CA LEU A 63 -36.51 4.83 -5.76
C LEU A 63 -35.11 4.16 -5.72
N PRO A 64 -34.96 2.82 -5.70
CA PRO A 64 -33.64 2.20 -5.74
C PRO A 64 -32.90 2.46 -7.07
N PHE A 65 -33.61 2.55 -8.20
CA PHE A 65 -32.99 2.89 -9.49
C PHE A 65 -32.53 4.35 -9.52
N ALA A 66 -33.34 5.28 -9.00
CA ALA A 66 -32.94 6.68 -8.87
C ALA A 66 -31.73 6.82 -7.92
N ALA A 67 -31.73 6.09 -6.80
CA ALA A 67 -30.60 6.06 -5.88
C ALA A 67 -29.34 5.55 -6.58
N ALA A 68 -29.42 4.43 -7.31
CA ALA A 68 -28.30 3.85 -8.07
C ALA A 68 -27.77 4.80 -9.16
N ALA A 69 -28.66 5.46 -9.91
CA ALA A 69 -28.29 6.43 -10.93
C ALA A 69 -27.57 7.65 -10.32
N LEU A 70 -28.03 8.13 -9.16
CA LEU A 70 -27.36 9.20 -8.42
C LEU A 70 -26.00 8.75 -7.88
N SER A 71 -25.84 7.51 -7.41
CA SER A 71 -24.53 6.96 -7.01
C SER A 71 -23.57 6.93 -8.18
N TRP A 72 -24.05 6.44 -9.33
CA TRP A 72 -23.25 6.33 -10.54
C TRP A 72 -22.76 7.71 -10.98
N GLY A 73 -23.68 8.68 -11.10
CA GLY A 73 -23.33 10.05 -11.46
C GLY A 73 -22.37 10.72 -10.46
N ALA A 74 -22.55 10.47 -9.15
CA ALA A 74 -21.64 10.96 -8.13
C ALA A 74 -20.23 10.34 -8.25
N MET A 75 -20.14 9.05 -8.58
CA MET A 75 -18.85 8.37 -8.80
C MET A 75 -18.14 8.89 -10.06
N GLU A 76 -18.86 8.99 -11.18
CA GLU A 76 -18.34 9.57 -12.43
C GLU A 76 -17.81 10.99 -12.21
N TRP A 77 -18.56 11.83 -11.50
CA TRP A 77 -18.11 13.18 -11.17
C TRP A 77 -16.85 13.18 -10.30
N ARG A 78 -16.74 12.27 -9.32
CA ARG A 78 -15.54 12.12 -8.47
C ARG A 78 -14.34 11.62 -9.27
N LEU A 79 -14.53 10.72 -10.22
CA LEU A 79 -13.49 10.19 -11.12
C LEU A 79 -13.04 11.25 -12.14
N ALA A 80 -13.96 12.09 -12.62
CA ALA A 80 -13.69 13.15 -13.58
C ALA A 80 -12.95 14.34 -12.97
N ARG A 81 -13.17 14.61 -11.67
CA ARG A 81 -12.52 15.72 -10.98
C ARG A 81 -11.04 15.39 -10.72
N ARG A 82 -10.13 16.16 -11.31
CA ARG A 82 -8.68 15.98 -11.16
C ARG A 82 -8.05 17.03 -10.25
N GLY A 83 -7.02 16.62 -9.52
CA GLY A 83 -6.16 17.50 -8.74
C GLY A 83 -5.11 18.19 -9.61
N ALA A 84 -4.30 19.06 -8.99
CA ALA A 84 -3.18 19.73 -9.66
C ALA A 84 -2.10 18.75 -10.17
N ASP A 85 -2.06 17.54 -9.62
CA ASP A 85 -1.21 16.42 -9.98
C ASP A 85 -1.80 15.53 -11.11
N GLY A 86 -2.97 15.87 -11.65
CA GLY A 86 -3.65 15.09 -12.69
C GLY A 86 -4.32 13.80 -12.18
N LEU A 87 -4.20 13.49 -10.88
CA LEU A 87 -4.83 12.34 -10.24
C LEU A 87 -6.27 12.66 -9.81
N PRO A 88 -7.13 11.67 -9.53
CA PRO A 88 -8.47 11.93 -9.02
C PRO A 88 -8.42 12.82 -7.76
N ALA A 89 -9.21 13.88 -7.71
CA ALA A 89 -9.24 14.80 -6.56
C ALA A 89 -9.94 14.16 -5.35
N ASP A 90 -10.83 13.18 -5.58
CA ASP A 90 -11.51 12.46 -4.50
C ASP A 90 -10.54 11.48 -3.81
N GLN A 91 -10.38 11.68 -2.50
CA GLN A 91 -9.45 10.93 -1.66
C GLN A 91 -9.76 9.42 -1.60
N LEU A 92 -11.04 9.04 -1.61
CA LEU A 92 -11.47 7.64 -1.54
C LEU A 92 -11.24 6.94 -2.89
N VAL A 93 -11.41 7.67 -3.99
CA VAL A 93 -11.06 7.17 -5.32
C VAL A 93 -9.55 6.91 -5.41
N ARG A 94 -8.71 7.84 -4.94
CA ARG A 94 -7.24 7.65 -4.90
C ARG A 94 -6.86 6.43 -4.06
N SER A 95 -7.37 6.32 -2.84
CA SER A 95 -7.03 5.20 -1.96
C SER A 95 -7.54 3.85 -2.47
N THR A 96 -8.71 3.83 -3.13
CA THR A 96 -9.24 2.63 -3.77
C THR A 96 -8.40 2.23 -4.98
N ALA A 97 -7.97 3.19 -5.81
CA ALA A 97 -7.11 2.94 -6.96
C ALA A 97 -5.75 2.37 -6.52
N VAL A 98 -5.14 2.97 -5.50
CA VAL A 98 -3.87 2.50 -4.93
C VAL A 98 -4.04 1.14 -4.26
N SER A 99 -5.12 0.93 -3.53
CA SER A 99 -5.45 -0.38 -2.97
C SER A 99 -5.65 -1.43 -4.06
N HIS A 100 -6.24 -1.04 -5.20
CA HIS A 100 -6.42 -1.93 -6.35
C HIS A 100 -5.08 -2.24 -7.04
N GLU A 101 -4.22 -1.25 -7.23
CA GLU A 101 -2.89 -1.46 -7.80
C GLU A 101 -2.03 -2.33 -6.88
N ALA A 102 -1.98 -2.01 -5.58
CA ALA A 102 -1.34 -2.83 -4.56
C ALA A 102 -1.88 -4.27 -4.56
N LEU A 103 -3.19 -4.44 -4.73
CA LEU A 103 -3.84 -5.75 -4.88
C LEU A 103 -3.34 -6.49 -6.13
N GLN A 104 -3.27 -5.81 -7.27
CA GLN A 104 -2.79 -6.43 -8.51
C GLN A 104 -1.33 -6.85 -8.37
N THR A 105 -0.49 -6.00 -7.77
CA THR A 105 0.91 -6.32 -7.44
C THR A 105 0.97 -7.55 -6.53
N LEU A 106 0.22 -7.57 -5.43
CA LEU A 106 0.16 -8.70 -4.50
C LEU A 106 -0.31 -10.00 -5.15
N ARG A 107 -1.27 -9.94 -6.09
CA ARG A 107 -1.73 -11.11 -6.86
C ARG A 107 -0.70 -11.58 -7.89
N ALA A 108 0.09 -10.66 -8.43
CA ALA A 108 1.16 -10.96 -9.36
C ALA A 108 2.42 -11.49 -8.65
N VAL A 109 2.57 -11.27 -7.34
CA VAL A 109 3.61 -11.91 -6.55
C VAL A 109 3.43 -13.43 -6.67
N PRO A 110 4.45 -14.16 -7.15
CA PRO A 110 4.38 -15.61 -7.23
C PRO A 110 3.95 -16.16 -5.88
N ALA A 111 3.01 -17.11 -5.87
CA ALA A 111 2.61 -17.83 -4.66
C ALA A 111 3.80 -18.68 -4.16
N GLY A 112 4.78 -18.02 -3.57
CA GLY A 112 5.92 -18.65 -2.93
C GLY A 112 5.51 -19.22 -1.56
N PRO A 113 6.41 -19.95 -0.90
CA PRO A 113 6.20 -20.49 0.44
C PRO A 113 6.09 -19.41 1.53
N ALA A 114 6.14 -18.13 1.19
CA ALA A 114 6.23 -17.03 2.14
C ALA A 114 4.95 -16.90 2.97
N LYS A 115 5.00 -17.41 4.20
CA LYS A 115 3.96 -17.23 5.22
C LYS A 115 3.97 -15.82 5.82
N ARG A 116 4.92 -14.97 5.43
CA ARG A 116 5.13 -13.63 5.99
C ARG A 116 5.37 -12.60 4.89
N LEU A 117 4.66 -11.49 5.00
CA LEU A 117 4.82 -10.32 4.14
C LEU A 117 5.33 -9.17 5.01
N ALA A 118 6.42 -8.53 4.59
CA ALA A 118 6.90 -7.30 5.19
C ALA A 118 6.68 -6.15 4.22
N ILE A 119 6.06 -5.07 4.68
CA ILE A 119 5.93 -3.83 3.90
C ILE A 119 6.87 -2.82 4.53
N LEU A 120 7.94 -2.53 3.81
CA LEU A 120 8.96 -1.57 4.21
C LEU A 120 8.54 -0.18 3.74
N GLN A 121 8.51 0.76 4.68
CA GLN A 121 8.35 2.19 4.44
C GLN A 121 9.68 2.87 4.77
N PRO A 122 10.52 3.26 3.80
CA PRO A 122 11.80 3.86 4.13
C PRO A 122 11.54 5.19 4.81
N ALA A 123 12.03 5.34 6.05
CA ALA A 123 11.80 6.53 6.87
C ALA A 123 12.20 7.84 6.17
N ALA A 124 13.06 7.74 5.16
CA ALA A 124 13.62 8.86 4.41
C ALA A 124 13.05 9.11 3.02
N LEU A 125 12.44 8.12 2.36
CA LEU A 125 11.75 8.37 1.08
C LEU A 125 10.53 9.29 1.28
N HIS A 126 10.14 9.53 2.54
CA HIS A 126 9.09 10.46 2.96
C HIS A 126 9.55 11.49 4.01
N ALA A 127 10.77 12.04 3.85
CA ALA A 127 11.06 13.37 4.38
C ALA A 127 10.45 14.50 3.52
N VAL A 128 9.64 14.16 2.50
CA VAL A 128 8.63 15.11 2.01
C VAL A 128 7.61 15.23 3.14
N GLN A 129 7.49 16.43 3.73
CA GLN A 129 6.33 16.77 4.54
C GLN A 129 5.10 16.49 3.68
N VAL A 130 4.46 15.34 3.90
CA VAL A 130 3.05 15.19 3.56
C VAL A 130 2.38 16.35 4.29
N GLY A 131 1.61 17.16 3.56
CA GLY A 131 0.81 18.20 4.15
C GLY A 131 -0.13 17.59 5.19
N ASP A 132 -1.02 18.41 5.74
CA ASP A 132 -2.01 17.94 6.69
C ASP A 132 -2.54 16.54 6.28
N PRO A 133 -2.32 15.47 7.06
CA PRO A 133 -2.69 14.10 6.68
C PRO A 133 -4.21 13.97 6.42
N ALA A 134 -4.97 14.96 6.92
CA ALA A 134 -6.34 15.18 6.54
C ALA A 134 -6.51 15.54 5.03
N ALA A 135 -5.67 16.37 4.43
CA ALA A 135 -5.79 16.81 3.04
C ALA A 135 -5.30 15.78 2.00
N ASP A 136 -4.31 14.95 2.34
CA ASP A 136 -3.46 14.28 1.32
C ASP A 136 -3.71 12.78 1.06
N GLY A 137 -4.82 12.17 1.50
CA GLY A 137 -5.04 10.74 1.19
C GLY A 137 -4.34 9.76 2.11
N ALA A 138 -3.74 10.26 3.18
CA ALA A 138 -2.76 9.54 3.94
C ALA A 138 -3.42 8.89 5.18
N TYR A 139 -3.51 7.55 5.25
CA TYR A 139 -4.14 6.85 6.38
C TYR A 139 -3.11 6.55 7.48
N PRO A 140 -3.32 6.98 8.73
CA PRO A 140 -2.35 6.79 9.79
C PRO A 140 -2.14 5.30 10.07
N THR A 141 -0.93 4.81 9.83
CA THR A 141 -0.44 3.57 10.44
C THR A 141 0.34 3.92 11.72
N LEU A 142 0.65 2.93 12.54
CA LEU A 142 1.50 3.08 13.75
C LEU A 142 2.89 3.68 13.47
N VAL A 143 3.30 3.82 12.20
CA VAL A 143 4.63 4.31 11.83
C VAL A 143 4.62 5.55 10.93
N ARG A 144 3.68 5.71 9.98
CA ARG A 144 3.25 6.98 9.35
C ARG A 144 2.18 6.70 8.29
N THR A 145 1.58 7.76 7.75
CA THR A 145 0.49 7.65 6.80
C THR A 145 0.85 6.93 5.49
N SER A 146 0.26 5.75 5.23
CA SER A 146 0.44 5.01 3.98
C SER A 146 -0.71 5.26 3.02
N LEU A 147 -0.42 5.16 1.72
CA LEU A 147 -1.37 5.47 0.64
C LEU A 147 -2.47 4.40 0.48
N ALA A 148 -2.29 3.22 1.10
CA ALA A 148 -3.27 2.13 1.17
C ALA A 148 -3.86 1.87 2.57
N GLY A 149 -3.33 2.51 3.61
CA GLY A 149 -3.60 2.15 5.01
C GLY A 149 -3.29 0.68 5.33
N ASP A 150 -3.66 0.23 6.53
CA ASP A 150 -3.50 -1.18 6.95
C ASP A 150 -4.48 -2.14 6.24
N LEU A 151 -5.59 -1.61 5.69
CA LEU A 151 -6.69 -2.42 5.16
C LEU A 151 -6.36 -3.14 3.86
N GLY A 152 -5.61 -2.51 2.94
CA GLY A 152 -5.25 -3.12 1.66
C GLY A 152 -4.53 -4.46 1.83
N PRO A 153 -3.41 -4.49 2.58
CA PRO A 153 -2.69 -5.73 2.83
C PRO A 153 -3.50 -6.73 3.66
N ILE A 154 -4.19 -6.30 4.73
CA ILE A 154 -4.96 -7.19 5.62
C ILE A 154 -6.05 -7.95 4.85
N LEU A 155 -6.71 -7.29 3.90
CA LEU A 155 -7.81 -7.90 3.14
C LEU A 155 -7.31 -8.93 2.10
N LEU A 156 -6.03 -8.88 1.73
CA LEU A 156 -5.54 -9.46 0.47
C LEU A 156 -4.21 -10.23 0.56
N GLY A 157 -3.56 -10.23 1.73
CA GLY A 157 -2.47 -11.16 1.98
C GLY A 157 -2.94 -12.60 1.72
N PRO A 158 -2.02 -13.52 1.33
CA PRO A 158 -2.34 -14.94 1.27
C PRO A 158 -3.08 -15.33 2.56
N ARG A 159 -4.20 -16.06 2.47
CA ARG A 159 -4.96 -16.43 3.68
C ARG A 159 -4.01 -17.08 4.70
N GLY A 160 -3.85 -16.43 5.86
CA GLY A 160 -2.96 -16.88 6.93
C GLY A 160 -1.53 -16.30 6.89
N ALA A 161 -1.20 -15.42 5.95
CA ALA A 161 0.06 -14.68 5.96
C ALA A 161 0.06 -13.61 7.03
N THR A 162 1.13 -13.52 7.83
CA THR A 162 1.29 -12.41 8.78
C THR A 162 1.93 -11.22 8.07
N ILE A 163 1.29 -10.06 8.19
CA ILE A 163 1.74 -8.82 7.57
C ILE A 163 2.43 -7.96 8.63
N ALA A 164 3.65 -7.52 8.35
CA ALA A 164 4.42 -6.63 9.19
C ALA A 164 4.72 -5.33 8.44
N TRP A 165 4.15 -4.22 8.90
CA TRP A 165 4.56 -2.89 8.47
C TRP A 165 5.78 -2.46 9.28
N THR A 166 6.79 -1.91 8.61
CA THR A 166 7.96 -1.39 9.30
C THR A 166 8.67 -0.30 8.54
N THR A 167 9.23 0.67 9.26
CA THR A 167 10.25 1.59 8.73
C THR A 167 11.66 1.15 9.05
N ASP A 168 11.81 0.12 9.87
CA ASP A 168 13.09 -0.38 10.35
C ASP A 168 13.41 -1.69 9.62
N PRO A 169 14.39 -1.70 8.70
CA PRO A 169 14.82 -2.90 8.02
C PRO A 169 15.20 -4.04 8.97
N ASN A 170 15.60 -3.74 10.21
CA ASN A 170 15.94 -4.76 11.21
C ASN A 170 14.74 -5.61 11.64
N ARG A 171 13.53 -5.08 11.52
CA ARG A 171 12.29 -5.77 11.89
C ARG A 171 11.73 -6.65 10.77
N ILE A 172 12.35 -6.65 9.60
CA ILE A 172 11.99 -7.53 8.49
C ILE A 172 12.32 -8.98 8.88
N PRO A 173 11.32 -9.89 8.94
CA PRO A 173 11.57 -11.30 9.19
C PRO A 173 12.46 -11.90 8.09
N PRO A 174 13.40 -12.80 8.43
CA PRO A 174 14.33 -13.39 7.46
C PRO A 174 13.63 -14.23 6.38
N ASP A 175 12.44 -14.77 6.70
CA ASP A 175 11.59 -15.58 5.83
C ASP A 175 10.50 -14.76 5.10
N ALA A 176 10.50 -13.43 5.26
CA ALA A 176 9.48 -12.58 4.65
C ALA A 176 9.76 -12.32 3.16
N THR A 177 8.66 -12.20 2.42
CA THR A 177 8.65 -11.46 1.16
C THR A 177 8.47 -9.99 1.47
N VAL A 178 9.29 -9.13 0.87
CA VAL A 178 9.31 -7.70 1.14
C VAL A 178 8.71 -6.93 -0.03
N LEU A 179 7.82 -6.01 0.31
CA LEU A 179 7.33 -4.96 -0.57
C LEU A 179 7.87 -3.62 -0.06
N LEU A 180 8.29 -2.77 -0.98
CA LEU A 180 8.53 -1.37 -0.68
C LEU A 180 7.23 -0.58 -0.93
N ASP A 181 6.81 0.20 0.06
CA ASP A 181 5.87 1.30 -0.14
C ASP A 181 6.64 2.55 -0.59
N ALA A 182 6.56 2.86 -1.88
CA ALA A 182 7.21 4.02 -2.49
C ALA A 182 6.32 5.29 -2.43
N GLY A 183 5.24 5.26 -1.64
CA GLY A 183 4.20 6.29 -1.63
C GLY A 183 3.19 6.03 -2.74
N SER A 184 3.56 6.24 -4.00
CA SER A 184 2.62 6.15 -5.13
C SER A 184 2.23 4.73 -5.54
N ARG A 185 3.06 3.73 -5.25
CA ARG A 185 2.88 2.33 -5.62
C ARG A 185 3.64 1.41 -4.65
N LEU A 186 3.24 0.14 -4.63
CA LEU A 186 4.01 -0.93 -3.99
C LEU A 186 4.97 -1.55 -4.99
N LEU A 187 6.23 -1.66 -4.61
CA LEU A 187 7.29 -2.31 -5.39
C LEU A 187 7.62 -3.68 -4.79
N TYR A 188 7.76 -4.68 -5.64
CA TYR A 188 8.09 -6.04 -5.23
C TYR A 188 9.60 -6.21 -5.15
N TRP A 189 10.12 -6.32 -3.93
CA TRP A 189 11.56 -6.47 -3.69
C TRP A 189 11.99 -7.92 -3.43
N GLY A 190 11.03 -8.85 -3.48
CA GLY A 190 11.32 -10.27 -3.34
C GLY A 190 11.60 -10.72 -1.91
N PRO A 191 12.30 -11.85 -1.72
CA PRO A 191 12.70 -12.34 -0.40
C PRO A 191 13.55 -11.32 0.36
N ALA A 192 13.49 -11.35 1.69
CA ALA A 192 14.20 -10.40 2.55
C ALA A 192 15.67 -10.13 2.14
N PRO A 193 16.51 -11.13 1.83
CA PRO A 193 17.90 -10.85 1.44
C PRO A 193 18.02 -10.03 0.14
N GLN A 194 17.18 -10.29 -0.86
CA GLN A 194 17.13 -9.49 -2.09
C GLN A 194 16.65 -8.06 -1.82
N ALA A 195 15.68 -7.91 -0.92
CA ALA A 195 15.18 -6.61 -0.52
C ALA A 195 16.22 -5.73 0.16
N PHE A 196 17.15 -6.31 0.93
CA PHE A 196 18.30 -5.57 1.47
C PHE A 196 19.22 -5.04 0.37
N LEU A 197 19.37 -5.76 -0.75
CA LEU A 197 20.16 -5.28 -1.89
C LEU A 197 19.48 -4.09 -2.59
N TYR A 198 18.16 -4.17 -2.81
CA TYR A 198 17.39 -3.03 -3.31
C TYR A 198 17.42 -1.82 -2.37
N LEU A 199 17.34 -2.06 -1.05
CA LEU A 199 17.46 -1.00 -0.06
C LEU A 199 18.84 -0.35 -0.08
N ALA A 200 19.92 -1.15 -0.19
CA ALA A 200 21.27 -0.60 -0.32
C ALA A 200 21.38 0.28 -1.57
N LEU A 201 20.93 -0.19 -2.74
CA LEU A 201 20.91 0.62 -3.97
C LEU A 201 20.10 1.92 -3.79
N THR A 202 18.98 1.85 -3.09
CA THR A 202 18.17 3.02 -2.77
C THR A 202 18.94 4.04 -1.92
N GLU A 203 19.58 3.61 -0.84
CA GLU A 203 20.38 4.49 0.02
C GLU A 203 21.60 5.08 -0.72
N ILE A 204 22.22 4.32 -1.65
CA ILE A 204 23.27 4.84 -2.53
C ILE A 204 22.73 5.99 -3.39
N GLY A 205 21.60 5.79 -4.07
CA GLY A 205 20.98 6.83 -4.90
C GLY A 205 20.50 8.06 -4.12
N LEU A 206 20.29 7.92 -2.81
CA LEU A 206 20.00 9.01 -1.89
C LEU A 206 21.26 9.67 -1.30
N GLY A 207 22.46 9.23 -1.68
CA GLY A 207 23.75 9.79 -1.22
C GLY A 207 24.16 9.35 0.18
N ARG A 208 23.61 8.24 0.70
CA ARG A 208 23.80 7.77 2.08
C ARG A 208 24.69 6.54 2.11
N ALA A 209 25.97 6.78 1.83
CA ALA A 209 26.94 5.72 1.63
C ALA A 209 27.16 4.83 2.86
N ALA A 210 27.17 5.40 4.07
CA ALA A 210 27.40 4.65 5.31
C ALA A 210 26.21 3.73 5.62
N GLU A 211 24.99 4.25 5.49
CA GLU A 211 23.76 3.49 5.67
C GLU A 211 23.64 2.39 4.61
N ALA A 212 23.95 2.71 3.35
CA ALA A 212 23.99 1.74 2.26
C ALA A 212 24.96 0.59 2.55
N ALA A 213 26.18 0.89 3.01
CA ALA A 213 27.17 -0.13 3.39
C ALA A 213 26.67 -1.03 4.51
N ALA A 214 26.09 -0.46 5.57
CA ALA A 214 25.55 -1.21 6.70
C ALA A 214 24.36 -2.11 6.31
N VAL A 215 23.46 -1.61 5.45
CA VAL A 215 22.33 -2.38 4.90
C VAL A 215 22.80 -3.50 3.98
N PHE A 216 23.78 -3.20 3.12
CA PHE A 216 24.34 -4.16 2.17
C PHE A 216 25.04 -5.32 2.88
N GLU A 217 25.91 -5.03 3.86
CA GLU A 217 26.56 -6.05 4.67
C GLU A 217 25.53 -6.95 5.37
N ARG A 218 24.49 -6.35 5.94
CA ARG A 218 23.40 -7.09 6.59
C ARG A 218 22.65 -7.99 5.61
N GLY A 219 22.38 -7.49 4.40
CA GLY A 219 21.78 -8.26 3.32
C GLY A 219 22.60 -9.49 2.96
N LEU A 220 23.92 -9.33 2.81
CA LEU A 220 24.81 -10.45 2.51
C LEU A 220 24.90 -11.46 3.65
N ARG A 221 25.01 -11.02 4.91
CA ARG A 221 25.03 -11.93 6.08
C ARG A 221 23.76 -12.76 6.20
N ARG A 222 22.63 -12.25 5.70
CA ARG A 222 21.33 -12.93 5.68
C ARG A 222 21.08 -13.72 4.40
N SER A 223 21.91 -13.55 3.37
CA SER A 223 21.73 -14.20 2.08
C SER A 223 22.24 -15.65 2.11
N PRO A 224 21.48 -16.62 1.61
CA PRO A 224 22.03 -17.94 1.33
C PRO A 224 23.14 -17.81 0.27
N PRO A 225 24.14 -18.71 0.27
CA PRO A 225 25.26 -18.68 -0.68
C PRO A 225 24.83 -18.81 -2.16
N THR A 226 23.58 -19.19 -2.41
CA THR A 226 23.00 -19.37 -3.75
C THR A 226 22.10 -18.21 -4.21
N LEU A 227 22.01 -17.11 -3.46
CA LEU A 227 21.14 -16.00 -3.82
C LEU A 227 21.64 -15.30 -5.09
N SER A 228 20.93 -15.49 -6.21
CA SER A 228 21.12 -14.67 -7.42
C SER A 228 20.36 -13.35 -7.27
N PHE A 229 21.07 -12.22 -7.26
CA PHE A 229 20.41 -10.92 -7.32
C PHE A 229 19.79 -10.71 -8.72
N GLN A 230 18.47 -10.64 -8.77
CA GLN A 230 17.70 -10.26 -9.96
C GLN A 230 17.41 -8.77 -9.85
N PHE A 231 18.14 -7.98 -10.64
CA PHE A 231 17.97 -6.55 -10.73
C PHE A 231 16.79 -6.23 -11.67
N ASP A 232 16.04 -5.18 -11.33
CA ASP A 232 14.99 -4.60 -12.14
C ASP A 232 14.95 -3.12 -11.77
N ALA A 233 15.36 -2.25 -12.70
CA ALA A 233 15.38 -0.81 -12.49
C ALA A 233 13.99 -0.25 -12.16
N GLY A 234 12.92 -0.90 -12.62
CA GLY A 234 11.53 -0.52 -12.32
C GLY A 234 11.15 -0.68 -10.84
N GLN A 235 11.91 -1.48 -10.08
CA GLN A 235 11.73 -1.68 -8.63
C GLN A 235 12.53 -0.68 -7.78
N LEU A 236 13.35 0.17 -8.38
CA LEU A 236 14.04 1.22 -7.64
C LEU A 236 13.18 2.48 -7.53
N PRO A 237 13.09 3.08 -6.33
CA PRO A 237 12.45 4.39 -6.14
C PRO A 237 13.37 5.56 -6.53
N VAL A 238 14.63 5.27 -6.90
CA VAL A 238 15.66 6.22 -7.37
C VAL A 238 16.11 5.82 -8.77
N THR A 239 16.63 6.75 -9.56
CA THR A 239 17.14 6.42 -10.89
C THR A 239 18.46 5.65 -10.80
N PRO A 240 18.73 4.70 -11.72
CA PRO A 240 20.03 4.03 -11.78
C PRO A 240 21.21 5.02 -11.88
N ASP A 241 21.05 6.12 -12.62
CA ASP A 241 22.08 7.16 -12.71
C ASP A 241 22.43 7.79 -11.35
N ALA A 242 21.44 8.02 -10.49
CA ALA A 242 21.67 8.51 -9.14
C ALA A 242 22.46 7.50 -8.29
N VAL A 243 22.15 6.20 -8.46
CA VAL A 243 22.90 5.11 -7.80
C VAL A 243 24.34 5.10 -8.28
N LEU A 244 24.58 5.18 -9.59
CA LEU A 244 25.93 5.17 -10.16
C LEU A 244 26.74 6.42 -9.77
N ALA A 245 26.08 7.57 -9.65
CA ALA A 245 26.70 8.78 -9.12
C ALA A 245 27.13 8.64 -7.65
N GLY A 246 26.35 7.93 -6.83
CA GLY A 246 26.67 7.64 -5.42
C GLY A 246 27.68 6.50 -5.21
N ALA A 247 27.94 5.69 -6.24
CA ALA A 247 28.75 4.48 -6.14
C ALA A 247 30.17 4.68 -5.58
N PRO A 248 30.94 5.75 -5.92
CA PRO A 248 32.27 5.95 -5.37
C PRO A 248 32.26 6.14 -3.85
N ALA A 249 31.29 6.90 -3.31
CA ALA A 249 31.16 7.13 -1.88
C ALA A 249 30.77 5.84 -1.14
N PHE A 250 29.87 5.04 -1.74
CA PHE A 250 29.49 3.73 -1.21
C PHE A 250 30.67 2.75 -1.14
N LEU A 251 31.46 2.64 -2.21
CA LEU A 251 32.63 1.77 -2.21
C LEU A 251 33.67 2.19 -1.17
N ALA A 252 33.90 3.50 -1.02
CA ALA A 252 34.76 4.02 0.04
C ALA A 252 34.24 3.67 1.44
N ALA A 253 32.92 3.73 1.66
CA ALA A 253 32.30 3.33 2.92
C ALA A 253 32.44 1.82 3.19
N VAL A 254 32.34 0.97 2.16
CA VAL A 254 32.58 -0.48 2.26
C VAL A 254 34.04 -0.77 2.60
N ASP A 255 35.00 -0.07 1.99
CA ASP A 255 36.43 -0.24 2.27
C ASP A 255 36.82 0.26 3.67
N ALA A 256 36.08 1.23 4.21
CA ALA A 256 36.25 1.76 5.56
C ALA A 256 35.54 0.91 6.64
N ALA A 257 34.77 -0.12 6.27
CA ALA A 257 34.06 -0.96 7.23
C ALA A 257 35.05 -1.67 8.19
N ASP A 258 34.67 -1.70 9.48
CA ASP A 258 35.46 -2.35 10.53
C ASP A 258 35.27 -3.87 10.49
N LEU A 259 35.86 -4.48 9.46
CA LEU A 259 35.79 -5.92 9.18
C LEU A 259 37.19 -6.52 9.00
N PRO A 260 37.37 -7.82 9.29
CA PRO A 260 38.58 -8.55 8.92
C PRO A 260 38.93 -8.38 7.44
N PRO A 261 40.22 -8.32 7.06
CA PRO A 261 40.62 -8.05 5.67
C PRO A 261 39.99 -8.98 4.63
N THR A 262 39.81 -10.25 4.98
CA THR A 262 39.18 -11.26 4.11
C THR A 262 37.68 -11.01 3.90
N GLU A 263 36.94 -10.71 4.97
CA GLU A 263 35.52 -10.36 4.89
C GLU A 263 35.32 -9.06 4.12
N ARG A 264 36.18 -8.07 4.34
CA ARG A 264 36.15 -6.79 3.65
C ARG A 264 36.39 -6.94 2.14
N ALA A 265 37.37 -7.75 1.75
CA ALA A 265 37.63 -8.04 0.33
C ALA A 265 36.43 -8.72 -0.35
N ALA A 266 35.79 -9.67 0.35
CA ALA A 266 34.57 -10.33 -0.14
C ALA A 266 33.40 -9.34 -0.27
N LEU A 267 33.19 -8.48 0.75
CA LEU A 267 32.17 -7.44 0.75
C LEU A 267 32.38 -6.45 -0.40
N ALA A 268 33.61 -5.97 -0.60
CA ALA A 268 33.95 -5.07 -1.69
C ALA A 268 33.76 -5.72 -3.07
N GLY A 269 34.10 -7.01 -3.22
CA GLY A 269 33.83 -7.78 -4.43
C GLY A 269 32.35 -7.86 -4.75
N ALA A 270 31.52 -8.20 -3.76
CA ALA A 270 30.07 -8.27 -3.91
C ALA A 270 29.45 -6.88 -4.19
N ALA A 271 29.97 -5.82 -3.57
CA ALA A 271 29.52 -4.45 -3.80
C ALA A 271 29.74 -4.01 -5.25
N ARG A 272 30.90 -4.37 -5.83
CA ARG A 272 31.19 -4.10 -7.24
C ARG A 272 30.30 -4.91 -8.18
N ASP A 273 30.03 -6.19 -7.88
CA ASP A 273 29.10 -7.00 -8.68
C ASP A 273 27.68 -6.42 -8.65
N LEU A 274 27.21 -5.98 -7.47
CA LEU A 274 25.91 -5.33 -7.33
C LEU A 274 25.80 -4.07 -8.21
N LEU A 275 26.81 -3.21 -8.18
CA LEU A 275 26.86 -1.99 -9.00
C LEU A 275 26.98 -2.30 -10.50
N ALA A 276 27.73 -3.33 -10.87
CA ALA A 276 27.85 -3.77 -12.26
C ALA A 276 26.52 -4.29 -12.83
N ARG A 277 25.70 -4.96 -12.01
CA ARG A 277 24.33 -5.34 -12.39
C ARG A 277 23.44 -4.13 -12.57
N CYS A 278 23.54 -3.15 -11.67
CA CYS A 278 22.80 -1.89 -11.77
C CYS A 278 23.14 -1.12 -13.05
N SER A 279 24.43 -1.06 -13.44
CA SER A 279 24.85 -0.39 -14.68
C SER A 279 24.46 -1.14 -15.95
N ALA A 280 24.35 -2.47 -15.88
CA ALA A 280 23.95 -3.29 -17.02
C ALA A 280 22.46 -3.14 -17.40
N GLY A 281 21.61 -2.69 -16.46
CA GLY A 281 20.18 -2.47 -16.72
C GLY A 281 19.38 -3.75 -17.03
N ILE A 282 19.92 -4.92 -16.67
CA ILE A 282 19.32 -6.24 -16.91
C ILE A 282 18.41 -6.64 -15.77
#